data_AF-A0A1X1YST5-F1
#
_entry.id   AF-A0A1X1YST5-F1
#
_cell.length_a   1.000
_cell.length_b   1.000
_cell.length_c   1.000
_cell.angle_alpha   90.00
_cell.angle_beta   90.00
_cell.angle_gamma   90.00
#
_symmetry.space_group_name_H-M   'P 1'
#
loop_
_entity.id
_entity.type
_entity.pdbx_description
1 polymer ?
#
loop_
_entity_poly.entity_id
_entity_poly.type
_entity_poly.pdbx_seq_one_letter_code
_entity_poly.pdbx_strand_id
1 'polypeptide(L)'
;MKSILVAVPAALMAGASLTLAGPAAAEPISGTYDVMMNGERKTTWTFADCGPGCTPGWRAEGTTWTLDFGDNCVARFDSATLAGTYGCGFIKAPMQLVKVG
;
A
#
# COMPACT_ATOMS: atom_id res chain seq x y z
N MET A 1 -64.88 -15.86 13.84
CA MET A 1 -64.12 -14.63 14.10
C MET A 1 -62.64 -14.93 13.88
N LYS A 2 -61.92 -13.98 13.27
CA LYS A 2 -60.72 -14.16 12.43
C LYS A 2 -59.45 -14.25 13.29
N SER A 3 -58.70 -15.36 13.21
CA SER A 3 -57.39 -15.49 13.87
C SER A 3 -56.29 -14.93 12.98
N ILE A 4 -55.61 -13.88 13.44
CA ILE A 4 -54.45 -13.27 12.78
C ILE A 4 -53.18 -13.95 13.31
N LEU A 5 -52.42 -14.58 12.41
CA LEU A 5 -51.05 -15.02 12.69
C LEU A 5 -50.11 -13.86 12.33
N VAL A 6 -49.54 -13.21 13.34
CA VAL A 6 -48.45 -12.25 13.18
C VAL A 6 -47.14 -13.00 13.44
N ALA A 7 -46.35 -13.23 12.41
CA ALA A 7 -44.95 -13.65 12.52
C ALA A 7 -44.08 -12.40 12.36
N VAL A 8 -43.46 -11.93 13.45
CA VAL A 8 -42.38 -10.94 13.40
C VAL A 8 -41.06 -11.70 13.51
N PRO A 9 -40.24 -11.76 12.45
CA PRO A 9 -38.92 -12.36 12.53
C PRO A 9 -38.00 -11.48 13.40
N ALA A 10 -37.23 -12.16 14.25
CA ALA A 10 -36.22 -11.59 15.13
C ALA A 10 -35.24 -10.70 14.34
N ALA A 11 -35.26 -9.40 14.64
CA ALA A 11 -34.38 -8.43 14.02
C ALA A 11 -33.11 -8.23 14.84
N LEU A 12 -32.00 -8.59 14.19
CA LEU A 12 -30.65 -8.04 14.29
C LEU A 12 -29.98 -8.01 15.67
N MET A 13 -29.09 -9.00 15.86
CA MET A 13 -27.82 -8.74 16.54
C MET A 13 -27.01 -7.76 15.69
N ALA A 14 -27.17 -6.46 15.93
CA ALA A 14 -26.21 -5.46 15.47
C ALA A 14 -24.97 -5.56 16.37
N GLY A 15 -24.13 -6.55 16.09
CA GLY A 15 -22.74 -6.53 16.55
C GLY A 15 -22.10 -5.30 15.93
N ALA A 16 -21.83 -4.28 16.74
CA ALA A 16 -20.99 -3.17 16.35
C ALA A 16 -19.57 -3.73 16.21
N SER A 17 -19.29 -4.33 15.05
CA SER A 17 -17.93 -4.50 14.58
C SER A 17 -17.39 -3.08 14.41
N LEU A 18 -16.69 -2.61 15.44
CA LEU A 18 -15.67 -1.59 15.26
C LEU A 18 -14.59 -2.23 14.39
N THR A 19 -14.88 -2.41 13.10
CA THR A 19 -13.81 -2.37 12.11
C THR A 19 -13.35 -0.92 12.17
N LEU A 20 -12.41 -0.64 13.08
CA LEU A 20 -11.41 0.36 12.82
C LEU A 20 -10.99 0.06 11.38
N ALA A 21 -11.42 0.89 10.45
CA ALA A 21 -10.66 1.12 9.24
C ALA A 21 -9.35 1.72 9.74
N GLY A 22 -8.49 0.88 10.33
CA GLY A 22 -7.07 1.11 10.33
C GLY A 22 -6.70 1.39 8.88
N PRO A 23 -5.78 2.33 8.64
CA PRO A 23 -5.36 2.65 7.28
C PRO A 23 -5.14 1.32 6.58
N ALA A 24 -5.89 1.07 5.49
CA ALA A 24 -5.86 -0.19 4.76
C ALA A 24 -4.40 -0.63 4.71
N ALA A 25 -4.06 -1.65 5.49
CA ALA A 25 -2.66 -1.91 5.84
C ALA A 25 -1.96 -2.09 4.50
N ALA A 26 -1.10 -1.13 4.15
CA ALA A 26 -0.39 -1.14 2.89
C ALA A 26 0.20 -2.54 2.78
N GLU A 27 -0.18 -3.29 1.74
CA GLU A 27 0.24 -4.68 1.62
C GLU A 27 1.76 -4.70 1.79
N PRO A 28 2.28 -5.51 2.73
CA PRO A 28 3.68 -5.44 3.09
C PRO A 28 4.51 -5.76 1.84
N ILE A 29 5.27 -4.78 1.36
CA ILE A 29 6.24 -5.01 0.29
C ILE A 29 7.48 -5.62 0.93
N SER A 30 7.84 -6.82 0.48
CA SER A 30 9.00 -7.54 0.99
C SER A 30 9.80 -8.19 -0.13
N GLY A 31 11.11 -8.31 0.11
CA GLY A 31 12.07 -8.92 -0.81
C GLY A 31 12.90 -7.90 -1.57
N THR A 32 13.61 -8.40 -2.59
CA THR A 32 14.56 -7.62 -3.38
C THR A 32 13.93 -7.24 -4.72
N TYR A 33 14.10 -5.99 -5.14
CA TYR A 33 13.53 -5.44 -6.36
C TYR A 33 14.58 -4.63 -7.12
N ASP A 34 14.65 -4.83 -8.42
CA ASP A 34 15.38 -3.97 -9.33
C ASP A 34 14.56 -2.72 -9.60
N VAL A 35 15.20 -1.56 -9.46
CA VAL A 35 14.63 -0.26 -9.81
C VAL A 35 14.98 0.01 -11.27
N MET A 36 13.96 -0.08 -12.12
CA MET A 36 14.05 0.19 -13.54
C MET A 36 13.65 1.64 -13.80
N MET A 37 14.47 2.39 -14.55
CA MET A 37 14.11 3.72 -15.05
C MET A 37 14.44 3.78 -16.55
N ASN A 38 13.48 4.22 -17.36
CA ASN A 38 13.60 4.24 -18.83
C ASN A 38 14.04 2.88 -19.43
N GLY A 39 13.58 1.77 -18.83
CA GLY A 39 13.89 0.41 -19.27
C GLY A 39 15.25 -0.13 -18.83
N GLU A 40 16.05 0.63 -18.08
CA GLU A 40 17.36 0.21 -17.61
C GLU A 40 17.37 0.04 -16.08
N ARG A 41 18.03 -1.01 -15.59
CA ARG A 41 18.26 -1.20 -14.15
C ARG A 41 19.21 -0.11 -13.65
N LYS A 42 18.79 0.66 -12.65
CA LYS A 42 19.62 1.68 -12.02
C LYS A 42 20.18 1.25 -10.69
N THR A 43 19.38 0.55 -9.89
CA THR A 43 19.80 0.05 -8.58
C THR A 43 18.89 -1.10 -8.16
N THR A 44 19.19 -1.68 -7.00
CA THR A 44 18.41 -2.74 -6.38
C THR A 44 18.04 -2.30 -4.97
N TRP A 45 16.77 -2.42 -4.62
CA TRP A 45 16.24 -2.15 -3.28
C TRP A 45 15.84 -3.45 -2.60
N THR A 46 16.17 -3.58 -1.32
CA THR A 46 15.70 -4.67 -0.48
C THR A 46 14.74 -4.10 0.54
N PHE A 47 13.50 -4.54 0.48
CA PHE A 47 12.48 -4.20 1.46
C PHE A 47 12.48 -5.27 2.53
N ALA A 48 12.97 -4.90 3.71
CA ALA A 48 12.89 -5.73 4.90
C ALA A 48 11.46 -5.66 5.47
N ASP A 49 10.86 -6.82 5.68
CA ASP A 49 9.58 -6.93 6.35
C ASP A 49 9.75 -6.58 7.84
N CYS A 50 9.07 -5.53 8.31
CA CYS A 50 8.99 -5.17 9.72
C CYS A 50 7.56 -5.25 10.26
N GLY A 51 6.68 -5.98 9.58
CA GLY A 51 5.26 -6.14 9.90
C GLY A 51 4.34 -5.40 8.90
N PRO A 52 3.02 -5.60 9.02
CA PRO A 52 2.04 -5.02 8.09
C PRO A 52 2.16 -3.49 8.00
N GLY A 53 2.29 -2.97 6.78
CA GLY A 53 2.44 -1.53 6.53
C GLY A 53 3.77 -0.93 6.99
N CYS A 54 4.78 -1.76 7.30
CA CYS A 54 6.09 -1.31 7.73
C CYS A 54 7.16 -1.66 6.69
N THR A 55 7.96 -0.68 6.31
CA THR A 55 9.19 -0.87 5.54
C THR A 55 10.18 0.22 5.98
N PRO A 56 11.37 -0.12 6.50
CA PRO A 56 12.27 0.87 7.09
C PRO A 56 12.66 1.98 6.11
N GLY A 57 12.54 3.24 6.54
CA GLY A 57 12.83 4.41 5.70
C GLY A 57 11.70 4.83 4.77
N TRP A 58 10.70 3.97 4.54
CA TRP A 58 9.56 4.26 3.69
C TRP A 58 8.33 4.64 4.51
N ARG A 59 7.58 5.64 4.02
CA ARG A 59 6.27 6.04 4.52
C ARG A 59 5.19 5.45 3.63
N ALA A 60 4.23 4.75 4.22
CA ALA A 60 3.06 4.22 3.52
C ALA A 60 1.84 5.15 3.70
N GLU A 61 1.13 5.41 2.60
CA GLU A 61 -0.14 6.10 2.53
C GLU A 61 -1.07 5.32 1.59
N GLY A 62 -1.89 4.43 2.15
CA GLY A 62 -2.64 3.45 1.35
C GLY A 62 -1.69 2.50 0.62
N THR A 63 -1.84 2.35 -0.70
CA THR A 63 -0.90 1.56 -1.53
C THR A 63 0.34 2.34 -1.93
N THR A 64 0.41 3.65 -1.65
CA THR A 64 1.55 4.48 -2.05
C THR A 64 2.64 4.45 -0.99
N TRP A 65 3.85 4.11 -1.41
CA TRP A 65 5.06 4.13 -0.59
C TRP A 65 5.95 5.28 -1.04
N THR A 66 6.42 6.08 -0.08
CA THR A 66 7.28 7.25 -0.30
C THR A 66 8.57 7.12 0.48
N LEU A 67 9.70 7.33 -0.18
CA LEU A 67 11.02 7.49 0.45
C LEU A 67 11.57 8.87 0.09
N ASP A 68 11.87 9.65 1.12
CA ASP A 68 12.57 10.91 1.00
C ASP A 68 14.07 10.67 1.17
N PHE A 69 14.86 11.04 0.17
CA PHE A 69 16.31 10.91 0.19
C PHE A 69 17.01 12.17 0.73
N GLY A 70 16.26 13.22 1.08
CA GLY A 70 16.79 14.56 1.30
C GLY A 70 17.03 15.30 -0.03
N ASP A 71 17.52 16.54 0.05
CA ASP A 71 17.90 17.36 -1.12
C ASP A 71 16.81 17.51 -2.21
N ASN A 72 15.53 17.49 -1.80
CA ASN A 72 14.36 17.47 -2.67
C ASN A 72 14.23 16.24 -3.58
N CYS A 73 14.93 15.15 -3.26
CA CYS A 73 14.85 13.87 -3.95
C CYS A 73 13.84 12.94 -3.28
N VAL A 74 12.83 12.50 -4.02
CA VAL A 74 11.78 11.62 -3.51
C VAL A 74 11.50 10.48 -4.48
N ALA A 75 11.46 9.25 -3.97
CA ALA A 75 10.86 8.11 -4.66
C ALA A 75 9.44 7.86 -4.15
N ARG A 76 8.51 7.60 -5.07
CA ARG A 76 7.15 7.17 -4.76
C ARG A 76 6.74 6.04 -5.66
N PHE A 77 6.19 4.96 -5.14
CA PHE A 77 5.58 3.90 -5.94
C PHE A 77 4.30 3.38 -5.31
N ASP A 78 3.47 2.76 -6.13
CA ASP A 78 2.27 2.03 -5.69
C ASP A 78 2.62 0.54 -5.50
N SER A 79 2.32 -0.05 -4.34
CA SER A 79 2.68 -1.43 -4.02
C SER A 79 1.91 -2.48 -4.82
N ALA A 80 0.72 -2.15 -5.34
CA ALA A 80 -0.08 -3.07 -6.12
C ALA A 80 0.42 -3.21 -7.57
N THR A 81 0.92 -2.11 -8.15
CA THR A 81 1.41 -2.04 -9.53
C THR A 81 2.93 -2.06 -9.64
N LEU A 82 3.63 -1.80 -8.54
CA LEU A 82 5.08 -1.60 -8.47
C LEU A 82 5.61 -0.46 -9.35
N ALA A 83 4.71 0.38 -9.87
CA ALA A 83 5.02 1.51 -10.72
C ALA A 83 5.10 2.79 -9.88
N GLY A 84 5.95 3.73 -10.30
CA GLY A 84 6.16 4.94 -9.54
C GLY A 84 6.95 6.02 -10.26
N THR A 85 7.44 6.97 -9.47
CA THR A 85 8.32 8.05 -9.91
C THR A 85 9.46 8.24 -8.93
N TYR A 86 10.65 8.51 -9.47
CA TYR A 86 11.78 9.04 -8.72
C TYR A 86 12.12 10.42 -9.30
N GLY A 87 12.43 11.39 -8.44
CA GLY A 87 12.81 12.71 -8.93
C GLY A 87 13.44 13.57 -7.86
N CYS A 88 14.26 14.53 -8.32
CA CYS A 88 14.93 15.53 -7.50
C CYS A 88 14.52 16.93 -7.97
N GLY A 89 13.94 17.72 -7.08
CA GLY A 89 13.39 19.04 -7.41
C GLY A 89 12.30 18.94 -8.49
N PHE A 90 12.50 19.63 -9.61
CA PHE A 90 11.54 19.65 -10.74
C PHE A 90 11.72 18.50 -11.73
N ILE A 91 12.81 17.73 -11.62
CA ILE A 91 13.10 16.62 -12.54
C ILE A 91 12.50 15.34 -11.96
N LYS A 92 11.62 14.68 -12.72
CA LYS A 92 11.00 13.41 -12.36
C LYS A 92 11.12 12.42 -13.51
N ALA A 93 11.42 11.18 -13.18
CA ALA A 93 11.46 10.06 -14.11
C ALA A 93 10.49 8.97 -13.64
N PRO A 94 9.80 8.28 -14.57
CA PRO A 94 9.06 7.09 -14.22
C PRO A 94 10.04 6.01 -13.73
N MET A 95 9.63 5.29 -12.70
CA MET A 95 10.35 4.11 -12.21
C MET A 95 9.40 2.92 -12.14
N GLN A 96 9.95 1.73 -12.28
CA GLN A 96 9.24 0.47 -12.10
C GLN A 96 10.08 -0.43 -11.22
N LEU A 97 9.47 -1.02 -10.20
CA LEU A 97 10.10 -2.05 -9.40
C LEU A 97 9.82 -3.41 -10.04
N VAL A 98 10.86 -4.21 -10.19
CA VAL A 98 10.79 -5.57 -10.73
C VAL A 98 11.38 -6.51 -9.70
N LYS A 99 10.58 -7.46 -9.20
CA LYS A 99 11.02 -8.38 -8.15
C LYS A 99 12.17 -9.26 -8.65
N VAL A 100 13.24 -9.31 -7.87
CA VAL A 100 14.40 -10.18 -8.09
C VAL A 100 14.20 -11.42 -7.24
N GLY A 101 13.71 -12.49 -7.87
CA GLY A 101 13.71 -13.88 -7.35
C GLY A 101 13.20 -14.06 -5.94
#